data_AF-A0A7T5JN96-F1
#
_entry.id   AF-A0A7T5JN96-F1
#
_cell.length_a   1.000
_cell.length_b   1.000
_cell.length_c   1.000
_cell.angle_alpha   90.00
_cell.angle_beta   90.00
_cell.angle_gamma   90.00
#
_symmetry.space_group_name_H-M   'P 1'
#
loop_
_entity.id
_entity.type
_entity.pdbx_description
1 polymer ?
#
loop_
_entity_poly.entity_id
_entity_poly.type
_entity_poly.pdbx_seq_one_letter_code
_entity_poly.pdbx_strand_id
1 'polypeptide(L)'
;MMLLTAVTFILLLVSHLFVYLTIQKKSTAKLLSFFAVYLVLASPLVYILVNARQNEFAGADIELGIGFLFTWAAIIVLCAVGFFRVVKKHMKPDEI
;
A
#
# COMPACT_ATOMS: atom_id res chain seq x y z
N MET A 1 -1.30 -18.13 -6.76
CA MET A 1 -1.36 -17.28 -5.55
C MET A 1 -0.08 -16.46 -5.35
N MET A 2 1.11 -17.08 -5.25
CA MET A 2 2.37 -16.36 -4.93
C MET A 2 2.72 -15.20 -5.87
N LEU A 3 2.57 -15.36 -7.19
CA LEU A 3 2.83 -14.28 -8.14
C LEU A 3 1.90 -13.09 -7.95
N LEU A 4 0.60 -13.34 -7.72
CA LEU A 4 -0.38 -12.29 -7.43
C LEU A 4 -0.05 -11.56 -6.13
N THR A 5 0.33 -12.30 -5.08
CA THR A 5 0.78 -11.72 -3.81
C THR A 5 2.00 -10.83 -4.01
N ALA A 6 3.00 -11.28 -4.77
CA ALA A 6 4.21 -10.52 -5.07
C ALA A 6 3.90 -9.24 -5.87
N VAL A 7 3.07 -9.33 -6.91
CA VAL A 7 2.63 -8.17 -7.69
C VAL A 7 1.87 -7.18 -6.81
N THR A 8 0.99 -7.67 -5.94
CA THR A 8 0.21 -6.81 -5.02
C THR A 8 1.11 -6.13 -3.98
N PHE A 9 2.15 -6.82 -3.48
CA PHE A 9 3.18 -6.23 -2.62
C PHE A 9 3.92 -5.09 -3.30
N ILE A 10 4.40 -5.33 -4.53
CA ILE A 10 5.12 -4.32 -5.31
C ILE A 10 4.21 -3.13 -5.58
N LEU A 11 2.95 -3.37 -5.95
CA LEU A 11 1.99 -2.31 -6.23
C LEU A 11 1.69 -1.47 -4.99
N LEU A 12 1.48 -2.11 -3.83
CA LEU A 12 1.31 -1.41 -2.56
C LEU A 12 2.54 -0.55 -2.22
N LEU A 13 3.75 -1.10 -2.38
CA LEU A 13 4.99 -0.38 -2.13
C LEU A 13 5.12 0.84 -3.06
N VAL A 14 4.86 0.67 -4.36
CA VAL A 14 4.92 1.77 -5.35
C VAL A 14 3.90 2.86 -5.03
N SER A 15 2.64 2.51 -4.75
CA SER A 15 1.61 3.48 -4.36
C SER A 15 1.97 4.22 -3.07
N HIS A 16 2.57 3.52 -2.11
CA HIS A 16 3.01 4.12 -0.86
C HIS A 16 4.20 5.07 -1.08
N LEU A 17 5.18 4.67 -1.89
CA LEU A 17 6.31 5.51 -2.29
C LEU A 17 5.85 6.75 -3.08
N PHE A 18 4.86 6.61 -3.94
CA PHE A 18 4.29 7.72 -4.68
C PHE A 18 3.78 8.82 -3.73
N VAL A 19 3.04 8.43 -2.69
CA VAL A 19 2.58 9.35 -1.64
C VAL A 19 3.75 9.92 -0.84
N TYR A 20 4.78 9.12 -0.52
CA TYR A 20 5.98 9.59 0.19
C TYR A 20 6.71 10.71 -0.54
N LEU A 21 6.86 10.59 -1.87
CA LEU A 21 7.55 11.58 -2.70
C LEU A 21 6.83 12.93 -2.73
N THR A 22 5.51 12.95 -2.46
CA THR A 22 4.74 14.21 -2.38
C THR A 22 4.96 14.99 -1.07
N ILE A 23 5.61 14.40 -0.06
CA ILE A 23 5.82 15.04 1.25
C ILE A 23 7.03 15.97 1.19
N GLN A 24 6.80 17.28 1.22
CA GLN A 24 7.85 18.31 1.12
C GLN A 24 8.74 18.41 2.37
N LYS A 25 8.16 18.42 3.58
CA LYS A 25 8.90 18.50 4.85
C LYS A 25 8.94 17.14 5.55
N LYS A 26 10.02 16.40 5.29
CA LYS A 26 10.28 15.07 5.86
C LYS A 26 10.85 15.20 7.27
N SER A 27 9.98 15.18 8.28
CA SER A 27 10.40 15.02 9.67
C SER A 27 10.51 13.53 9.99
N THR A 28 11.46 13.15 10.86
CA THR A 28 11.66 11.77 11.31
C THR A 28 10.37 11.14 11.86
N ALA A 29 9.56 11.91 12.60
CA ALA A 29 8.27 11.45 13.11
C ALA A 29 7.26 11.14 11.99
N LYS A 30 7.22 11.97 10.95
CA LYS A 30 6.36 11.74 9.78
C LYS A 30 6.82 10.51 9.00
N LEU A 31 8.12 10.33 8.86
CA LEU A 31 8.70 9.19 8.15
C LEU A 31 8.42 7.87 8.89
N LEU A 32 8.56 7.86 10.22
CA LEU A 32 8.25 6.70 11.06
C LEU A 32 6.75 6.37 11.02
N SER A 33 5.88 7.37 11.13
CA SER A 33 4.43 7.17 11.01
C SER A 33 4.05 6.61 9.64
N PHE A 34 4.68 7.11 8.58
CA PHE A 34 4.46 6.63 7.22
C PHE A 34 4.88 5.16 7.07
N PHE A 35 6.04 4.78 7.61
CA PHE A 35 6.49 3.39 7.62
C PHE A 35 5.57 2.47 8.44
N ALA A 36 5.08 2.93 9.60
CA ALA A 36 4.12 2.18 10.41
C ALA A 36 2.82 1.89 9.65
N VAL A 37 2.29 2.87 8.90
CA VAL A 37 1.11 2.69 8.04
C VAL A 37 1.37 1.63 6.98
N TYR A 38 2.54 1.65 6.32
CA TYR A 38 2.90 0.62 5.35
C TYR A 38 2.88 -0.78 5.96
N LEU A 39 3.46 -0.96 7.15
CA LEU A 39 3.48 -2.27 7.82
C LEU A 39 2.08 -2.79 8.13
N VAL A 40 1.18 -1.91 8.57
CA VAL A 40 -0.23 -2.27 8.82
C VAL A 40 -0.92 -2.68 7.52
N LEU A 41 -0.74 -1.91 6.44
CA LEU A 41 -1.35 -2.20 5.14
C LEU A 41 -0.76 -3.46 4.47
N ALA A 42 0.50 -3.78 4.73
CA ALA A 42 1.17 -4.97 4.22
C ALA A 42 0.82 -6.23 5.02
N SER A 43 0.32 -6.11 6.25
CA SER A 43 0.04 -7.25 7.14
C SER A 43 -0.89 -8.32 6.52
N PRO A 44 -1.97 -8.00 5.77
CA PRO A 44 -2.82 -9.02 5.17
C PRO A 44 -2.08 -9.82 4.09
N LEU A 45 -1.19 -9.17 3.33
CA LEU A 45 -0.39 -9.86 2.31
C LEU A 45 0.65 -10.80 2.93
N VAL A 46 1.25 -10.41 4.08
CA VAL A 46 2.15 -11.29 4.83
C VAL A 46 1.40 -12.53 5.32
N TYR A 47 0.21 -12.33 5.88
CA TYR A 47 -0.66 -13.44 6.32
C TYR A 47 -0.99 -14.40 5.16
N ILE A 48 -1.40 -13.86 4.00
CA ILE A 48 -1.67 -14.66 2.80
C ILE A 48 -0.43 -15.45 2.37
N LEU A 49 0.76 -14.83 2.41
CA LEU A 49 2.01 -15.48 2.00
C LEU A 49 2.40 -16.65 2.95
N VAL A 50 2.21 -16.47 4.25
CA VAL A 50 2.49 -17.52 5.26
C VAL A 50 1.49 -18.66 5.11
N ASN A 51 0.18 -18.35 5.02
CA ASN A 51 -0.87 -19.36 4.88
C ASN A 51 -0.72 -20.16 3.58
N ALA A 52 -0.42 -19.50 2.46
CA ALA A 52 -0.18 -20.15 1.17
C ALA A 52 1.07 -21.06 1.16
N ARG A 53 1.96 -20.92 2.14
CA ARG A 53 3.14 -21.79 2.29
C ARG A 53 2.87 -23.02 3.17
N GLN A 54 1.88 -22.94 4.07
CA GLN A 54 1.55 -24.01 5.01
C GLN A 54 0.45 -24.94 4.51
N ASN A 55 -0.46 -24.44 3.67
CA ASN A 55 -1.58 -25.20 3.11
C ASN A 55 -1.40 -25.37 1.60
N GLU A 56 -0.91 -26.53 1.16
CA GLU A 56 -0.76 -26.87 -0.28
C GLU A 56 -2.10 -27.22 -0.96
N PHE A 57 -3.18 -27.45 -0.21
CA PHE A 57 -4.50 -27.77 -0.75
C PHE A 57 -5.42 -26.55 -0.69
N ALA A 58 -5.54 -25.90 -1.85
CA ALA A 58 -6.38 -24.74 -2.09
C ALA A 58 -7.87 -25.11 -2.02
N GLY A 59 -8.45 -25.01 -0.82
CA GLY A 59 -9.86 -24.69 -0.68
C GLY A 59 -10.11 -23.26 -1.15
N ALA A 60 -11.35 -22.92 -1.50
CA ALA A 60 -11.73 -21.54 -1.78
C ALA A 60 -11.73 -20.73 -0.47
N ASP A 61 -10.55 -20.26 -0.06
CA ASP A 61 -10.38 -19.51 1.18
C ASP A 61 -10.84 -18.07 0.96
N ILE A 62 -12.12 -17.82 1.22
CA ILE A 62 -12.77 -16.50 1.14
C ILE A 62 -11.96 -15.45 1.93
N GLU A 63 -11.36 -15.86 3.05
CA GLU A 63 -10.51 -15.03 3.90
C GLU A 63 -9.27 -14.49 3.16
N LEU A 64 -8.63 -15.29 2.30
CA LEU A 64 -7.50 -14.84 1.49
C LEU A 64 -7.95 -13.82 0.43
N GLY A 65 -9.13 -14.04 -0.17
CA GLY A 65 -9.73 -13.12 -1.14
C GLY A 65 -10.04 -11.74 -0.53
N ILE A 66 -10.57 -11.71 0.70
CA ILE A 66 -10.85 -10.46 1.44
C ILE A 66 -9.55 -9.69 1.70
N GLY A 67 -8.45 -10.36 2.04
CA GLY A 67 -7.15 -9.73 2.25
C GLY A 67 -6.61 -9.03 0.99
N PHE A 68 -6.81 -9.63 -0.20
CA PHE A 68 -6.48 -8.98 -1.47
C PHE A 68 -7.37 -7.76 -1.75
N LEU A 69 -8.68 -7.88 -1.57
CA LEU A 69 -9.62 -6.77 -1.79
C LEU A 69 -9.30 -5.57 -0.88
N PHE A 70 -9.03 -5.82 0.40
CA PHE A 70 -8.59 -4.77 1.33
C PHE A 70 -7.32 -4.06 0.83
N THR A 71 -6.33 -4.84 0.37
CA THR A 71 -5.06 -4.29 -0.11
C THR A 71 -5.24 -3.47 -1.38
N TRP A 72 -6.08 -3.93 -2.31
CA TRP A 72 -6.40 -3.17 -3.54
C TRP A 72 -7.16 -1.88 -3.23
N ALA A 73 -8.09 -1.89 -2.28
CA ALA A 73 -8.74 -0.68 -1.82
C ALA A 73 -7.73 0.32 -1.24
N ALA A 74 -6.78 -0.14 -0.43
CA ALA A 74 -5.71 0.70 0.11
C ALA A 74 -4.83 1.29 -1.00
N ILE A 75 -4.47 0.50 -2.02
CA ILE A 75 -3.72 0.96 -3.20
C ILE A 75 -4.46 2.09 -3.91
N ILE A 76 -5.77 1.91 -4.17
CA ILE A 76 -6.60 2.93 -4.84
C ILE A 76 -6.62 4.23 -4.02
N VAL A 77 -6.82 4.13 -2.70
CA VAL A 77 -6.81 5.29 -1.80
C VAL A 77 -5.45 5.99 -1.81
N LEU A 78 -4.34 5.25 -1.74
CA LEU A 78 -2.99 5.82 -1.78
C LEU A 78 -2.73 6.54 -3.11
N CYS A 79 -3.10 5.92 -4.23
CA CYS A 79 -2.98 6.54 -5.56
C CYS A 79 -3.80 7.83 -5.64
N ALA A 80 -5.05 7.83 -5.17
CA ALA A 80 -5.90 9.01 -5.14
C ALA A 80 -5.29 10.12 -4.27
N VAL A 81 -4.84 9.81 -3.06
CA VAL A 81 -4.18 10.78 -2.16
C VAL A 81 -2.91 11.36 -2.80
N GLY A 82 -2.08 10.51 -3.41
CA GLY A 82 -0.87 10.95 -4.12
C GLY A 82 -1.22 11.89 -5.27
N PHE A 83 -2.22 11.54 -6.08
CA PHE A 83 -2.70 12.35 -7.19
C PHE A 83 -3.21 13.73 -6.73
N PHE A 84 -4.08 13.77 -5.71
CA PHE A 84 -4.57 15.03 -5.15
C PHE A 84 -3.44 15.91 -4.61
N ARG A 85 -2.41 15.32 -3.99
CA ARG A 85 -1.25 16.07 -3.50
C ARG A 85 -0.41 16.65 -4.65
N VAL A 86 -0.20 15.87 -5.71
CA VAL A 86 0.49 16.35 -6.93
C VAL A 86 -0.28 17.50 -7.56
N VAL A 87 -1.59 17.33 -7.79
CA VAL A 87 -2.46 18.36 -8.38
C VAL A 87 -2.47 19.63 -7.52
N LYS A 88 -2.60 19.50 -6.20
CA LYS A 88 -2.54 20.66 -5.27
C LYS A 88 -1.19 21.38 -5.35
N LYS A 89 -0.08 20.64 -5.47
CA LYS A 89 1.27 21.23 -5.64
C LYS A 89 1.39 22.02 -6.93
N HIS A 90 0.77 21.56 -8.03
CA HIS A 90 0.79 22.26 -9.31
C HIS A 90 -0.21 23.44 -9.41
N MET A 91 -1.33 23.41 -8.68
CA MET A 91 -2.32 24.50 -8.66
C MET A 91 -1.97 25.65 -7.71
N LYS A 92 -1.03 25.45 -6.77
CA LYS A 92 -0.54 26.51 -5.86
C LYS A 92 0.99 26.66 -5.95
N PRO A 93 1.52 27.13 -7.09
CA PRO A 93 2.94 27.43 -7.20
C PRO A 93 3.38 28.66 -6.35
N ASP A 94 2.45 29.57 -6.04
CA ASP A 94 2.77 30.92 -5.51
C ASP A 94 2.85 31.04 -3.97
N GLU A 95 2.75 29.93 -3.22
CA GLU A 95 2.96 29.90 -1.75
C GLU A 95 4.33 29.27 -1.37
N ILE A 96 5.35 29.40 -2.24
CA ILE A 96 6.74 28.94 -2.00
C ILE A 96 7.66 30.13 -1.78
#